data_AF-A0A661CGE0-F1
#
_entry.id   AF-A0A661CGE0-F1
#
_cell.length_a   1.000
_cell.length_b   1.000
_cell.length_c   1.000
_cell.angle_alpha   90.00
_cell.angle_beta   90.00
_cell.angle_gamma   90.00
#
_symmetry.space_group_name_H-M   'P 1'
#
loop_
_entity.id
_entity.type
_entity.pdbx_description
1 polymer ?
#
loop_
_entity_poly.entity_id
_entity_poly.type
_entity_poly.pdbx_seq_one_letter_code
_entity_poly.pdbx_strand_id
1 'polypeptide(L)'
;MLLAYYVGALSIFLAIHLHPKRSPVRRIAAILLDLATLSAAMYLTGSQSIFLFVVYLWVILGNGFRYGLLYLYISLVIGVVGFSIAITWGEYWRNTHTESIAISLLFLLVLIPAYTSFLLKKLHAAIASAKQANEAKTRFLANMSHELRTPLNGVIGMGDLLRETKLDSEQRDLVSTMHRSARTLVGLIEKVLDISKIDAGKITITTDQLDLHALVNSV
;
A
#
# COMPACT_ATOMS: atom_id res chain seq x y z
N MET A 1 38.09 1.27 -12.32
CA MET A 1 36.62 1.12 -12.37
C MET A 1 36.05 0.46 -11.11
N LEU A 2 36.42 -0.78 -10.77
CA LEU A 2 35.94 -1.47 -9.55
C LEU A 2 36.25 -0.68 -8.26
N LEU A 3 37.46 -0.12 -8.14
CA LEU A 3 37.85 0.67 -6.97
C LEU A 3 37.00 1.94 -6.79
N ALA A 4 36.62 2.61 -7.90
CA ALA A 4 35.72 3.76 -7.87
C ALA A 4 34.29 3.37 -7.48
N TYR A 5 33.81 2.20 -7.94
CA TYR A 5 32.53 1.66 -7.52
C TYR A 5 32.50 1.37 -6.02
N TYR A 6 33.50 0.65 -5.50
CA TYR A 6 33.56 0.33 -4.06
C TYR A 6 33.69 1.58 -3.19
N VAL A 7 34.47 2.59 -3.62
CA VAL A 7 34.58 3.88 -2.92
C VAL A 7 33.24 4.62 -2.93
N GLY A 8 32.54 4.66 -4.07
CA GLY A 8 31.20 5.26 -4.18
C GLY A 8 30.16 4.54 -3.32
N ALA A 9 30.15 3.21 -3.35
CA ALA A 9 29.24 2.37 -2.58
C ALA A 9 29.49 2.53 -1.08
N LEU A 10 30.76 2.53 -0.64
CA LEU A 10 31.16 2.77 0.74
C LEU A 10 30.75 4.18 1.21
N SER A 11 30.90 5.19 0.34
CA SER A 11 30.48 6.57 0.64
C SER A 11 28.97 6.66 0.84
N ILE A 12 28.17 6.00 0.00
CA ILE A 12 26.72 5.92 0.14
C ILE A 12 26.32 5.16 1.41
N PHE A 13 27.02 4.06 1.70
CA PHE A 13 26.79 3.26 2.91
C PHE A 13 27.08 4.05 4.19
N LEU A 14 28.22 4.73 4.27
CA LEU A 14 28.57 5.65 5.35
C LEU A 14 27.53 6.76 5.50
N ALA A 15 27.06 7.34 4.39
CA ALA A 15 26.02 8.36 4.42
C ALA A 15 24.65 7.84 4.89
N ILE A 16 24.33 6.54 4.69
CA ILE A 16 23.14 5.90 5.27
C ILE A 16 23.31 5.73 6.78
N HIS A 17 24.49 5.27 7.21
CA HIS A 17 24.78 5.02 8.61
C HIS A 17 24.77 6.31 9.46
N LEU A 18 25.32 7.40 8.91
CA LEU A 18 25.36 8.70 9.57
C LEU A 18 23.99 9.40 9.58
N HIS A 19 23.22 9.29 8.49
CA HIS A 19 21.93 9.95 8.34
C HIS A 19 20.85 9.00 7.78
N PRO A 20 20.14 8.25 8.64
CA PRO A 20 19.18 7.23 8.21
C PRO A 20 17.88 7.79 7.60
N LYS A 21 17.69 9.12 7.62
CA LYS A 21 16.52 9.78 7.03
C LYS A 21 16.44 9.53 5.51
N ARG A 22 15.22 9.56 4.97
CA ARG A 22 14.97 9.42 3.53
C ARG A 22 15.60 10.60 2.79
N SER A 23 16.53 10.33 1.87
CA SER A 23 17.19 11.34 1.04
C SER A 23 17.01 10.99 -0.45
N PRO A 24 16.34 11.84 -1.24
CA PRO A 24 16.21 11.66 -2.70
C PRO A 24 17.57 11.69 -3.41
N VAL A 25 18.46 12.60 -2.99
CA VAL A 25 19.80 12.77 -3.59
C VAL A 25 20.60 11.48 -3.49
N ARG A 26 20.60 10.84 -2.32
CA ARG A 26 21.32 9.58 -2.09
C ARG A 26 20.79 8.44 -2.96
N ARG A 27 19.47 8.39 -3.19
CA ARG A 27 18.85 7.37 -4.05
C ARG A 27 19.27 7.56 -5.51
N ILE A 28 19.23 8.80 -6.00
CA ILE A 28 19.65 9.11 -7.37
C ILE A 28 21.15 8.82 -7.55
N ALA A 29 21.99 9.19 -6.58
CA ALA A 29 23.42 8.88 -6.60
C ALA A 29 23.70 7.37 -6.63
N ALA A 30 22.95 6.58 -5.86
CA ALA A 30 23.05 5.11 -5.90
C ALA A 30 22.62 4.54 -7.26
N ILE A 31 21.49 5.01 -7.82
CA ILE A 31 21.02 4.60 -9.16
C ILE A 31 22.08 4.92 -10.22
N LEU A 32 22.64 6.13 -10.20
CA LEU A 32 23.71 6.53 -11.12
C LEU A 32 24.93 5.62 -10.97
N LEU A 33 25.37 5.37 -9.74
CA LEU A 33 26.53 4.52 -9.46
C LEU A 33 26.33 3.09 -9.99
N ASP A 34 25.19 2.48 -9.67
CA ASP A 34 24.89 1.10 -10.06
C ASP A 34 24.78 0.96 -11.58
N LEU A 35 24.00 1.83 -12.23
CA LEU A 35 23.77 1.74 -13.67
C LEU A 35 25.01 2.14 -14.47
N ALA A 36 25.75 3.19 -14.08
CA ALA A 36 26.99 3.56 -14.75
C ALA A 36 28.04 2.44 -14.63
N THR A 37 28.10 1.77 -13.49
CA THR A 37 29.01 0.62 -13.29
C THR A 37 28.60 -0.54 -14.18
N LEU A 38 27.30 -0.83 -14.31
CA LEU A 38 26.81 -1.85 -15.24
C LEU A 38 27.11 -1.51 -16.70
N SER A 39 26.96 -0.24 -17.11
CA SER A 39 27.31 0.22 -18.47
C SER A 39 28.80 0.05 -18.76
N ALA A 40 29.66 0.45 -17.84
CA ALA A 40 31.09 0.30 -18.02
C ALA A 40 31.54 -1.18 -17.94
N ALA A 41 30.87 -2.02 -17.16
CA ALA A 41 31.15 -3.46 -17.12
C ALA A 41 30.75 -4.13 -18.43
N MET A 42 29.62 -3.72 -19.00
CA MET A 42 29.13 -4.17 -20.30
C MET A 42 30.11 -3.85 -21.43
N TYR A 43 30.80 -2.70 -21.37
CA TYR A 43 31.85 -2.33 -22.32
C TYR A 43 33.07 -3.27 -22.25
N LEU A 44 33.45 -3.72 -21.04
CA LEU A 44 34.69 -4.49 -20.81
C LEU A 44 34.52 -6.02 -20.97
N THR A 45 33.33 -6.56 -20.72
CA THR A 45 33.10 -8.01 -20.57
C THR A 45 32.78 -8.79 -21.84
N GLY A 46 32.80 -8.14 -23.02
CA GLY A 46 32.65 -8.83 -24.30
C GLY A 46 31.37 -9.69 -24.37
N SER A 47 31.50 -10.99 -24.63
CA SER A 47 30.35 -11.90 -24.80
C SER A 47 29.54 -12.17 -23.52
N GLN A 48 30.12 -11.97 -22.34
CA GLN A 48 29.42 -12.13 -21.07
C GLN A 48 28.47 -10.97 -20.74
N SER A 49 28.57 -9.88 -21.50
CA SER A 49 27.79 -8.66 -21.33
C SER A 49 26.26 -8.87 -21.41
N ILE A 50 25.81 -9.90 -22.13
CA ILE A 50 24.38 -10.26 -22.24
C ILE A 50 23.79 -10.55 -20.86
N PHE A 51 24.51 -11.22 -19.96
CA PHE A 51 24.01 -11.56 -18.63
C PHE A 51 23.77 -10.31 -17.76
N LEU A 52 24.51 -9.22 -18.01
CA LEU A 52 24.35 -7.96 -17.28
C LEU A 52 23.00 -7.28 -17.57
N PHE A 53 22.36 -7.60 -18.69
CA PHE A 53 21.02 -7.08 -19.02
C PHE A 53 19.98 -7.44 -17.94
N VAL A 54 20.04 -8.64 -17.38
CA VAL A 54 19.14 -9.05 -16.29
C VAL A 54 19.34 -8.14 -15.07
N VAL A 55 20.59 -7.75 -14.80
CA VAL A 55 20.93 -6.86 -13.68
C VAL A 55 20.42 -5.44 -13.94
N TYR A 56 20.45 -4.95 -15.18
CA TYR A 56 19.80 -3.68 -15.56
C TYR A 56 18.31 -3.67 -15.21
N LEU A 57 17.58 -4.70 -15.63
CA LEU A 57 16.16 -4.82 -15.33
C LEU A 57 15.92 -4.92 -13.82
N TRP A 58 16.72 -5.71 -13.11
CA TRP A 58 16.61 -5.85 -11.66
C TRP A 58 16.78 -4.49 -10.94
N VAL A 59 17.79 -3.70 -11.32
CA VAL A 59 18.04 -2.39 -10.72
C VAL A 59 16.91 -1.40 -11.05
N ILE A 60 16.46 -1.34 -12.30
CA ILE A 60 15.39 -0.41 -12.73
C ILE A 60 14.07 -0.74 -12.05
N LEU A 61 13.64 -2.01 -12.12
CA LEU A 61 12.39 -2.46 -11.50
C LEU A 61 12.45 -2.39 -9.98
N GLY A 62 13.58 -2.78 -9.38
CA GLY A 62 13.79 -2.70 -7.93
C GLY A 62 13.64 -1.27 -7.40
N ASN A 63 14.20 -0.28 -8.10
CA ASN A 63 14.01 1.13 -7.74
C ASN A 63 12.56 1.58 -7.90
N GLY A 64 11.88 1.13 -8.97
CA GLY A 64 10.48 1.42 -9.20
C GLY A 64 9.54 0.89 -8.12
N PHE A 65 9.67 -0.39 -7.76
CA PHE A 65 8.85 -1.02 -6.73
C PHE A 65 9.16 -0.48 -5.32
N ARG A 66 10.43 -0.22 -5.02
CA ARG A 66 10.85 0.18 -3.67
C ARG A 66 10.61 1.66 -3.37
N TYR A 67 10.79 2.52 -4.37
CA TYR A 67 10.78 3.97 -4.16
C TYR A 67 9.71 4.70 -4.97
N GLY A 68 9.02 4.02 -5.88
CA GLY A 68 7.89 4.53 -6.64
C GLY A 68 8.21 4.90 -8.09
N LEU A 69 7.17 5.32 -8.82
CA LEU A 69 7.20 5.56 -10.27
C LEU A 69 8.24 6.59 -10.70
N LEU A 70 8.49 7.63 -9.91
CA LEU A 70 9.52 8.63 -10.24
C LEU A 70 10.90 7.99 -10.37
N TYR A 71 11.27 7.10 -9.43
CA TYR A 71 12.57 6.43 -9.45
C TYR A 71 12.65 5.33 -10.51
N LEU A 72 11.51 4.71 -10.87
CA LEU A 72 11.41 3.85 -12.05
C LEU A 72 11.81 4.64 -13.31
N TYR A 73 11.22 5.82 -13.53
CA TYR A 73 11.54 6.61 -14.72
C TYR A 73 12.98 7.15 -14.71
N ILE A 74 13.50 7.62 -13.56
CA ILE A 74 14.88 8.07 -13.45
C ILE A 74 15.86 6.95 -13.78
N SER A 75 15.68 5.78 -13.16
CA SER A 75 16.54 4.60 -13.42
C SER A 75 16.39 4.08 -14.85
N LEU A 76 15.19 4.14 -15.43
CA LEU A 76 14.96 3.80 -16.83
C LEU A 76 15.74 4.73 -17.77
N VAL A 77 15.66 6.05 -17.57
CA VAL A 77 16.37 7.03 -18.43
C VAL A 77 17.89 6.82 -18.33
N ILE A 78 18.42 6.71 -17.11
CA ILE A 78 19.86 6.46 -16.90
C ILE A 78 20.26 5.11 -17.51
N GLY A 79 19.43 4.08 -17.32
CA GLY A 79 19.69 2.73 -17.83
C GLY A 79 19.69 2.67 -19.35
N VAL A 80 18.73 3.32 -20.00
CA VAL A 80 18.65 3.43 -21.46
C VAL A 80 19.86 4.17 -22.02
N VAL A 81 20.20 5.34 -21.46
CA VAL A 81 21.38 6.10 -21.88
C VAL A 81 22.66 5.27 -21.71
N GLY A 82 22.85 4.66 -20.55
CA GLY A 82 24.01 3.84 -20.25
C GLY A 82 24.12 2.59 -21.14
N PHE A 83 23.01 1.90 -21.40
CA PHE A 83 22.96 0.74 -22.29
C PHE A 83 23.21 1.16 -23.74
N SER A 84 22.61 2.25 -24.22
CA SER A 84 22.85 2.79 -25.56
C SER A 84 24.32 3.17 -25.79
N ILE A 85 24.99 3.78 -24.81
CA ILE A 85 26.42 4.07 -24.89
C ILE A 85 27.23 2.76 -24.94
N ALA A 86 26.89 1.78 -24.10
CA ALA A 86 27.60 0.51 -24.05
C ALA A 86 27.49 -0.30 -25.35
N ILE A 87 26.32 -0.33 -26.01
CA ILE A 87 26.13 -1.05 -27.27
C ILE A 87 26.76 -0.34 -28.47
N THR A 88 26.85 1.00 -28.47
CA THR A 88 27.42 1.77 -29.58
C THR A 88 28.94 1.78 -29.57
N TRP A 89 29.56 1.80 -28.38
CA TRP A 89 31.02 1.83 -28.24
C TRP A 89 31.64 0.46 -27.98
N GLY A 90 30.88 -0.50 -27.44
CA GLY A 90 31.38 -1.84 -27.14
C GLY A 90 31.69 -2.65 -28.41
N GLU A 91 32.91 -3.16 -28.52
CA GLU A 91 33.38 -3.97 -29.66
C GLU A 91 32.50 -5.20 -29.91
N TYR A 92 32.00 -5.83 -28.85
CA TYR A 92 31.16 -7.02 -28.95
C TYR A 92 29.87 -6.78 -29.72
N TRP A 93 29.20 -5.65 -29.49
CA TRP A 93 27.87 -5.36 -30.01
C TRP A 93 27.87 -4.85 -31.45
N ARG A 94 29.03 -4.38 -31.95
CA ARG A 94 29.21 -3.92 -33.34
C ARG A 94 29.25 -5.05 -34.38
N ASN A 95 29.28 -6.31 -33.95
CA ASN A 95 29.25 -7.43 -34.88
C ASN A 95 27.86 -7.58 -35.51
N THR A 96 27.80 -7.87 -36.81
CA THR A 96 26.56 -8.01 -37.59
C THR A 96 25.53 -8.98 -36.98
N HIS A 97 25.99 -10.01 -36.26
CA HIS A 97 25.11 -10.99 -35.61
C HIS A 97 24.53 -10.52 -34.26
N THR A 98 25.20 -9.59 -33.56
CA THR A 98 24.82 -9.14 -32.21
C THR A 98 24.07 -7.82 -32.21
N GLU A 99 24.15 -7.04 -33.29
CA GLU A 99 23.46 -5.75 -33.43
C GLU A 99 21.94 -5.89 -33.26
N SER A 100 21.33 -6.88 -33.92
CA SER A 100 19.90 -7.19 -33.79
C SER A 100 19.49 -7.56 -32.36
N ILE A 101 20.38 -8.25 -31.63
CA ILE A 101 20.16 -8.62 -30.23
C ILE A 101 20.21 -7.36 -29.35
N ALA A 102 21.17 -6.46 -29.56
CA ALA A 102 21.29 -5.21 -28.82
C ALA A 102 20.03 -4.35 -28.93
N ILE A 103 19.50 -4.20 -30.15
CA ILE A 103 18.27 -3.43 -30.40
C ILE A 103 17.07 -4.08 -29.70
N SER A 104 16.96 -5.41 -29.78
CA SER A 104 15.89 -6.15 -29.12
C SER A 104 15.94 -6.01 -27.59
N LEU A 105 17.14 -6.06 -27.00
CA LEU A 105 17.35 -5.83 -25.57
C LEU A 105 17.06 -4.39 -25.17
N LEU A 106 17.45 -3.40 -25.97
CA LEU A 106 17.10 -1.99 -25.73
C LEU A 106 15.59 -1.78 -25.75
N PHE A 107 14.89 -2.39 -26.71
CA PHE A 107 13.43 -2.36 -26.77
C PHE A 107 12.82 -2.99 -25.51
N LEU A 108 13.34 -4.15 -25.08
CA LEU A 108 12.87 -4.84 -23.87
C LEU A 108 13.14 -4.03 -22.59
N LEU A 109 14.30 -3.34 -22.52
CA LEU A 109 14.69 -2.46 -21.42
C LEU A 109 13.69 -1.31 -21.21
N VAL A 110 13.04 -0.86 -22.30
CA VAL A 110 12.01 0.17 -22.25
C VAL A 110 10.63 -0.43 -22.02
N LEU A 111 10.30 -1.50 -22.75
CA LEU A 111 8.98 -2.12 -22.75
C LEU A 111 8.59 -2.64 -21.36
N ILE A 112 9.47 -3.39 -20.68
CA ILE A 112 9.17 -4.00 -19.39
C ILE A 112 8.88 -2.91 -18.34
N PRO A 113 9.76 -1.93 -18.07
CA PRO A 113 9.49 -0.89 -17.09
C PRO A 113 8.30 -0.01 -17.48
N ALA A 114 8.07 0.25 -18.77
CA ALA A 114 6.89 0.98 -19.22
C ALA A 114 5.59 0.24 -18.87
N TYR A 115 5.52 -1.06 -19.17
CA TYR A 115 4.39 -1.91 -18.81
C TYR A 115 4.19 -1.98 -17.28
N THR A 116 5.28 -2.19 -16.52
CA THR A 116 5.25 -2.18 -15.06
C THR A 116 4.75 -0.82 -14.53
N SER A 117 5.16 0.29 -15.13
CA SER A 117 4.72 1.63 -14.71
C SER A 117 3.20 1.80 -14.88
N PHE A 118 2.63 1.26 -15.96
CA PHE A 118 1.20 1.26 -16.21
C PHE A 118 0.45 0.39 -15.19
N LEU A 119 0.96 -0.81 -14.90
CA LEU A 119 0.39 -1.69 -13.88
C LEU A 119 0.42 -1.07 -12.49
N LEU A 120 1.54 -0.46 -12.09
CA LEU A 120 1.67 0.21 -10.80
C LEU A 120 0.68 1.38 -10.66
N LYS A 121 0.49 2.18 -11.72
CA LYS A 121 -0.51 3.26 -11.72
C LYS A 121 -1.93 2.71 -11.56
N LYS A 122 -2.29 1.65 -12.29
CA LYS A 122 -3.59 1.00 -12.17
C LYS A 122 -3.83 0.44 -10.77
N LEU A 123 -2.82 -0.24 -10.20
CA LEU A 123 -2.89 -0.79 -8.86
C LEU A 123 -3.12 0.31 -7.82
N HIS A 124 -2.35 1.40 -7.87
CA HIS A 124 -2.52 2.52 -6.94
C HIS A 124 -3.89 3.18 -7.08
N ALA A 125 -4.41 3.35 -8.31
CA ALA A 125 -5.74 3.90 -8.54
C ALA A 125 -6.84 2.99 -7.97
N ALA A 126 -6.74 1.67 -8.17
CA ALA A 126 -7.68 0.70 -7.63
C ALA A 126 -7.67 0.69 -6.08
N ILE A 127 -6.48 0.72 -5.48
CA ILE A 127 -6.32 0.80 -4.01
C ILE A 127 -6.93 2.11 -3.48
N ALA A 128 -6.69 3.24 -4.13
CA ALA A 128 -7.24 4.53 -3.73
C ALA A 128 -8.78 4.54 -3.79
N SER A 129 -9.37 4.00 -4.87
CA SER A 129 -10.82 3.86 -5.03
C SER A 129 -11.42 2.96 -3.95
N ALA A 130 -10.83 1.79 -3.71
CA ALA A 130 -11.27 0.88 -2.66
C ALA A 130 -11.20 1.51 -1.26
N LYS A 131 -10.13 2.26 -0.97
CA LYS A 131 -9.99 2.99 0.30
C LYS A 131 -11.06 4.06 0.46
N GLN A 132 -11.33 4.84 -0.59
CA GLN A 132 -12.38 5.87 -0.58
C GLN A 132 -13.77 5.27 -0.35
N ALA A 133 -14.08 4.16 -1.01
CA ALA A 133 -15.33 3.44 -0.82
C ALA A 133 -15.49 2.93 0.62
N ASN A 134 -14.43 2.36 1.21
CA ASN A 134 -14.46 1.89 2.59
C ASN A 134 -14.66 3.06 3.58
N GLU A 135 -13.94 4.16 3.41
CA GLU A 135 -14.12 5.36 4.24
C GLU A 135 -15.54 5.95 4.14
N ALA A 136 -16.13 5.95 2.94
CA ALA A 136 -17.52 6.37 2.73
C ALA A 136 -18.51 5.44 3.43
N LYS A 137 -18.35 4.12 3.31
CA LYS A 137 -19.15 3.11 4.01
C LYS A 137 -19.09 3.32 5.53
N THR A 138 -17.90 3.48 6.10
CA THR A 138 -17.73 3.70 7.55
C THR A 138 -18.41 5.00 8.00
N ARG A 139 -18.26 6.10 7.25
CA ARG A 139 -18.93 7.37 7.57
C ARG A 139 -20.45 7.27 7.50
N PHE A 140 -20.97 6.63 6.46
CA PHE A 140 -22.40 6.41 6.29
C PHE A 140 -22.99 5.62 7.46
N LEU A 141 -22.36 4.50 7.84
CA LEU A 141 -22.84 3.66 8.95
C LEU A 141 -22.74 4.37 10.30
N ALA A 142 -21.68 5.16 10.53
CA ALA A 142 -21.55 5.96 11.74
C ALA A 142 -22.66 7.02 11.86
N ASN A 143 -22.92 7.77 10.79
CA ASN A 143 -23.97 8.79 10.79
C ASN A 143 -25.35 8.17 10.96
N MET A 144 -25.63 7.07 10.23
CA MET A 144 -26.91 6.40 10.32
C MET A 144 -27.16 5.79 11.69
N SER A 145 -26.13 5.28 12.37
CA SER A 145 -26.26 4.80 13.74
C SER A 145 -26.77 5.89 14.69
N HIS A 146 -26.22 7.11 14.59
CA HIS A 146 -26.68 8.24 15.40
C HIS A 146 -28.12 8.67 15.09
N GLU A 147 -28.46 8.74 13.79
CA GLU A 147 -29.80 9.12 13.35
C GLU A 147 -30.87 8.07 13.70
N LEU A 148 -30.52 6.78 13.75
CA LEU A 148 -31.42 5.70 14.15
C LEU A 148 -31.55 5.56 15.68
N ARG A 149 -30.48 5.84 16.45
CA ARG A 149 -30.51 5.75 17.91
C ARG A 149 -31.52 6.72 18.54
N THR A 150 -31.64 7.93 18.00
CA THR A 150 -32.54 8.97 18.52
C THR A 150 -34.03 8.55 18.50
N PRO A 151 -34.62 8.17 17.35
CA PRO A 151 -36.01 7.71 17.31
C PRO A 151 -36.22 6.40 18.07
N LEU A 152 -35.25 5.47 18.06
CA LEU A 152 -35.38 4.23 18.83
C LEU A 152 -35.41 4.46 20.33
N ASN A 153 -34.57 5.36 20.84
CA ASN A 153 -34.62 5.76 22.25
C ASN A 153 -35.95 6.43 22.60
N GLY A 154 -36.55 7.17 21.65
CA GLY A 154 -37.91 7.70 21.79
C GLY A 154 -38.97 6.59 21.91
N VAL A 155 -38.90 5.54 21.07
CA VAL A 155 -39.80 4.38 21.15
C VAL A 155 -39.62 3.61 22.46
N ILE A 156 -38.38 3.41 22.90
CA ILE A 156 -38.08 2.76 24.18
C ILE A 156 -38.65 3.59 25.34
N GLY A 157 -38.39 4.90 25.36
CA GLY A 157 -38.90 5.79 26.40
C GLY A 157 -40.42 5.88 26.43
N MET A 158 -41.08 5.94 25.27
CA MET A 158 -42.54 5.90 25.20
C MET A 158 -43.08 4.54 25.68
N GLY A 159 -42.41 3.44 25.34
CA GLY A 159 -42.73 2.11 25.85
C GLY A 159 -42.59 2.02 27.37
N ASP A 160 -41.55 2.62 27.95
CA ASP A 160 -41.34 2.68 29.40
C ASP A 160 -42.47 3.49 30.09
N LEU A 161 -42.83 4.66 29.55
CA LEU A 161 -43.95 5.46 30.05
C LEU A 161 -45.29 4.71 29.95
N LEU A 162 -45.56 4.04 28.83
CA LEU A 162 -46.79 3.27 28.65
C LEU A 162 -46.91 2.14 29.69
N ARG A 163 -45.79 1.50 30.07
CA ARG A 163 -45.79 0.44 31.09
C ARG A 163 -46.13 0.93 32.49
N GLU A 164 -45.96 2.22 32.77
CA GLU A 164 -46.36 2.87 34.03
C GLU A 164 -47.87 3.22 34.06
N THR A 165 -48.57 3.10 32.92
CA THR A 165 -50.02 3.35 32.85
C THR A 165 -50.86 2.11 33.16
N LYS A 166 -52.18 2.29 33.32
CA LYS A 166 -53.13 1.18 33.44
C LYS A 166 -53.32 0.53 32.07
N LEU A 167 -52.74 -0.65 31.88
CA LEU A 167 -52.88 -1.50 30.69
C LEU A 167 -53.64 -2.77 31.04
N ASP A 168 -54.49 -3.24 30.13
CA ASP A 168 -55.02 -4.60 30.19
C ASP A 168 -53.92 -5.66 29.88
N SER A 169 -54.27 -6.95 29.98
CA SER A 169 -53.29 -8.04 29.78
C SER A 169 -52.72 -8.07 28.37
N GLU A 170 -53.56 -7.83 27.36
CA GLU A 170 -53.16 -7.90 25.95
C GLU A 170 -52.27 -6.70 25.58
N GLN A 171 -52.66 -5.50 26.01
CA GLN A 171 -51.87 -4.28 25.86
C GLN A 171 -50.50 -4.39 26.54
N ARG A 172 -50.43 -4.99 27.74
CA ARG A 172 -49.17 -5.21 28.45
C ARG A 172 -48.22 -6.11 27.66
N ASP A 173 -48.74 -7.19 27.09
CA ASP A 173 -47.94 -8.10 26.26
C ASP A 173 -47.45 -7.43 24.97
N LEU A 174 -48.31 -6.65 24.30
CA LEU A 174 -47.94 -5.86 23.11
C LEU A 174 -46.84 -4.85 23.41
N VAL A 175 -46.99 -4.04 24.48
CA VAL A 175 -45.98 -3.04 24.88
C VAL A 175 -44.67 -3.72 25.28
N SER A 176 -44.73 -4.85 25.99
CA SER A 176 -43.53 -5.61 26.36
C SER A 176 -42.76 -6.13 25.15
N THR A 177 -43.49 -6.60 24.12
CA THR A 177 -42.93 -7.11 22.87
C THR A 177 -42.30 -5.98 22.06
N MET A 178 -43.00 -4.85 21.92
CA MET A 178 -42.49 -3.66 21.23
C MET A 178 -41.19 -3.16 21.88
N HIS A 179 -41.18 -3.03 23.20
CA HIS A 179 -40.02 -2.56 23.96
C HIS A 179 -38.83 -3.52 23.82
N ARG A 180 -39.06 -4.84 23.89
CA ARG A 180 -38.01 -5.86 23.68
C ARG A 180 -37.43 -5.80 22.26
N SER A 181 -38.29 -5.66 21.25
CA SER A 181 -37.88 -5.53 19.84
C SER A 181 -37.06 -4.27 19.60
N ALA A 182 -37.46 -3.13 20.18
CA ALA A 182 -36.71 -1.89 20.08
C ALA A 182 -35.29 -2.04 20.69
N ARG A 183 -35.16 -2.61 21.89
CA ARG A 183 -33.84 -2.87 22.50
C ARG A 183 -32.97 -3.80 21.66
N THR A 184 -33.54 -4.87 21.12
CA THR A 184 -32.82 -5.78 20.21
C THR A 184 -32.29 -5.03 18.98
N LEU A 185 -33.11 -4.15 18.39
CA LEU A 185 -32.71 -3.39 17.20
C LEU A 185 -31.59 -2.38 17.50
N VAL A 186 -31.59 -1.71 18.66
CA VAL A 186 -30.43 -0.89 19.10
C VAL A 186 -29.17 -1.74 19.14
N GLY A 187 -29.22 -2.89 19.82
CA GLY A 187 -28.06 -3.77 19.95
C GLY A 187 -27.54 -4.30 18.61
N LEU A 188 -28.43 -4.56 17.64
CA LEU A 188 -28.03 -4.95 16.28
C LEU A 188 -27.32 -3.80 15.54
N ILE A 189 -27.83 -2.57 15.66
CA ILE A 189 -27.20 -1.39 15.05
C ILE A 189 -25.81 -1.17 15.63
N GLU A 190 -25.65 -1.32 16.94
CA GLU A 190 -24.36 -1.18 17.63
C GLU A 190 -23.34 -2.23 17.15
N LYS A 191 -23.77 -3.49 17.02
CA LYS A 191 -22.93 -4.57 16.47
C LYS A 191 -22.47 -4.29 15.03
N VAL A 192 -23.35 -3.76 14.17
CA VAL A 192 -22.99 -3.38 12.80
C VAL A 192 -21.97 -2.24 12.77
N LEU A 193 -22.12 -1.27 13.67
CA LEU A 193 -21.17 -0.17 13.80
C LEU A 193 -19.80 -0.67 14.25
N ASP A 194 -19.76 -1.59 15.22
CA ASP A 194 -18.51 -2.16 15.71
C ASP A 194 -17.77 -2.93 14.62
N ILE A 195 -18.46 -3.82 13.88
CA ILE A 195 -17.89 -4.49 12.69
C ILE A 195 -17.29 -3.48 11.71
N SER A 196 -17.99 -2.37 11.48
CA SER A 196 -17.51 -1.32 10.56
C SER A 196 -16.26 -0.59 11.06
N LYS A 197 -16.07 -0.48 12.38
CA LYS A 197 -14.83 0.03 12.98
C LYS A 197 -13.70 -1.00 12.87
N ILE A 198 -14.00 -2.30 12.99
CA ILE A 198 -13.05 -3.41 12.80
C ILE A 198 -12.51 -3.38 11.36
N ASP A 199 -13.41 -3.38 10.36
CA ASP A 199 -13.06 -3.36 8.94
C ASP A 199 -12.22 -2.12 8.55
N ALA A 200 -12.42 -1.00 9.25
CA ALA A 200 -11.68 0.23 9.04
C ALA A 200 -10.36 0.30 9.83
N GLY A 201 -10.03 -0.70 10.65
CA GLY A 201 -8.85 -0.70 11.52
C GLY A 201 -8.88 0.38 12.61
N LYS A 202 -10.06 0.84 13.02
CA LYS A 202 -10.26 1.93 13.99
C LYS A 202 -10.61 1.46 15.40
N ILE A 203 -10.40 0.18 15.71
CA ILE A 203 -10.58 -0.33 17.09
C ILE A 203 -9.48 0.25 17.97
N THR A 204 -9.88 0.85 19.08
CA THR A 204 -8.95 1.25 20.14
C THR A 204 -9.14 0.26 21.28
N ILE A 205 -8.06 -0.40 21.69
CA ILE A 205 -8.05 -1.29 22.85
C ILE A 205 -7.57 -0.46 24.04
N THR A 206 -8.37 -0.41 25.09
CA THR A 206 -7.97 0.19 26.37
C THR A 206 -7.47 -0.92 27.29
N THR A 207 -6.32 -0.72 27.93
CA THR A 207 -5.76 -1.67 28.90
C THR A 207 -5.99 -1.11 30.30
N ASP A 208 -6.83 -1.77 31.07
CA ASP A 208 -7.14 -1.43 32.47
C ASP A 208 -7.07 -2.66 33.36
N GLN A 209 -6.97 -2.45 34.68
CA GLN A 209 -7.04 -3.54 35.66
C GLN A 209 -8.46 -4.14 35.65
N LEU A 210 -8.55 -5.42 35.27
CA LEU A 210 -9.80 -6.16 35.15
C LEU A 210 -9.87 -7.23 36.24
N ASP A 211 -10.91 -7.18 37.07
CA ASP A 211 -11.24 -8.28 37.98
C ASP A 211 -11.99 -9.38 37.22
N LEU A 212 -11.28 -10.48 36.96
CA LEU A 212 -11.83 -11.66 36.27
C LEU A 212 -12.99 -12.31 37.04
N HIS A 213 -12.98 -12.29 38.38
CA HIS A 213 -14.03 -12.90 39.19
C HIS A 213 -15.33 -12.10 39.09
N ALA A 214 -15.23 -10.76 39.14
CA ALA A 214 -16.37 -9.88 38.95
C ALA A 214 -16.97 -10.01 37.54
N LEU A 215 -16.12 -10.13 36.50
CA LEU A 215 -16.58 -10.24 35.11
C LEU A 215 -17.39 -11.52 34.88
N VAL A 216 -16.88 -12.68 35.30
CA VAL A 216 -17.54 -13.98 35.06
C VAL A 216 -18.92 -14.06 35.74
N ASN A 217 -19.10 -13.38 36.87
CA ASN A 217 -20.38 -13.34 37.58
C ASN A 217 -21.37 -12.29 37.04
N SER A 218 -20.95 -11.46 36.08
CA SER A 218 -21.77 -10.38 35.49
C SER A 218 -22.35 -10.71 34.11
N VAL A 219 -21.93 -11.83 33.52
CA VAL A 219 -22.37 -12.35 32.21
C VAL A 219 -23.47 -13.38 32.41
#